data_AF-A0A1Y1S0T7-F1
#
_entry.id   AF-A0A1Y1S0T7-F1
#
_cell.length_a   1.000
_cell.length_b   1.000
_cell.length_c   1.000
_cell.angle_alpha   90.00
_cell.angle_beta   90.00
_cell.angle_gamma   90.00
#
_symmetry.space_group_name_H-M   'P 1'
#
loop_
_entity.id
_entity.type
_entity.pdbx_description
1 polymer ?
#
loop_
_entity_poly.entity_id
_entity_poly.type
_entity_poly.pdbx_seq_one_letter_code
_entity_poly.pdbx_strand_id
1 'polypeptide(L)'
;MQKESYRWFSNRKCRYYPCHKGIEEINCLFCFCPLYWFPDCGGSYTLTEDGVKDCSPCIKPHVPGGYDEILEEISARIKNGSASKASRQKQEPEAGDEDSPSHMED
;
A
#
# COMPACT_ATOMS: atom_id res chain seq x y z
N MET A 1 0.72 24.88 17.13
CA MET A 1 -0.50 24.10 16.82
C MET A 1 -0.87 24.31 15.37
N GLN A 2 -0.71 23.28 14.54
CA GLN A 2 -1.15 23.29 13.15
C GLN A 2 -2.64 23.63 13.02
N LYS A 3 -3.00 24.36 11.97
CA LYS A 3 -4.39 24.71 11.67
C LYS A 3 -5.13 23.55 11.03
N GLU A 4 -6.28 23.23 11.58
CA GLU A 4 -7.24 22.26 11.04
C GLU A 4 -7.57 22.58 9.57
N SER A 5 -7.43 21.60 8.69
CA SER A 5 -7.61 21.71 7.24
C SER A 5 -7.80 20.33 6.60
N TYR A 6 -8.03 20.30 5.29
CA TYR A 6 -8.07 19.04 4.53
C TYR A 6 -6.76 18.23 4.57
N ARG A 7 -5.63 18.87 4.93
CA ARG A 7 -4.30 18.24 5.03
C ARG A 7 -3.94 17.85 6.45
N TRP A 8 -4.63 18.41 7.44
CA TRP A 8 -4.24 18.30 8.84
C TRP A 8 -5.45 18.36 9.76
N PHE A 9 -5.62 17.34 10.60
CA PHE A 9 -6.50 17.44 11.75
C PHE A 9 -5.97 16.70 12.96
N SER A 10 -6.29 17.15 14.18
CA SER A 10 -5.88 16.50 15.42
C SER A 10 -7.08 16.18 16.29
N ASN A 11 -7.54 14.91 16.27
CA ASN A 11 -8.62 14.46 17.15
C ASN A 11 -8.12 14.18 18.58
N ARG A 12 -7.95 15.24 19.38
CA ARG A 12 -7.48 15.16 20.79
C ARG A 12 -8.46 14.44 21.73
N LYS A 13 -9.70 14.17 21.30
CA LYS A 13 -10.70 13.40 22.07
C LYS A 13 -10.64 11.89 21.78
N CYS A 14 -9.77 11.45 20.87
CA CYS A 14 -9.58 10.03 20.58
C CYS A 14 -9.08 9.28 21.82
N ARG A 15 -9.64 8.09 22.11
CA ARG A 15 -9.24 7.25 23.26
C ARG A 15 -7.78 6.79 23.23
N TYR A 16 -7.16 6.85 22.06
CA TYR A 16 -5.77 6.47 21.84
C TYR A 16 -4.81 7.67 21.88
N TYR A 17 -5.32 8.90 21.98
CA TYR A 17 -4.49 10.10 21.98
C TYR A 17 -3.73 10.27 23.31
N PRO A 18 -2.42 10.58 23.28
CA PRO A 18 -1.53 10.63 22.12
C PRO A 18 -1.16 9.23 21.61
N CYS A 19 -1.41 8.94 20.32
CA CYS A 19 -1.22 7.59 19.77
C CYS A 19 0.26 7.21 19.60
N HIS A 20 1.12 8.19 19.31
CA HIS A 20 2.58 8.01 19.21
C HIS A 20 3.29 8.88 20.24
N LYS A 21 4.30 8.30 20.89
CA LYS A 21 5.11 8.99 21.90
C LYS A 21 6.16 9.86 21.20
N GLY A 22 6.52 10.97 21.85
CA GLY A 22 7.65 11.82 21.41
C GLY A 22 7.33 12.86 20.33
N ILE A 23 6.06 13.02 19.95
CA ILE A 23 5.60 14.08 19.05
C ILE A 23 4.51 14.92 19.72
N GLU A 24 4.63 16.25 19.64
CA GLU A 24 3.69 17.18 20.28
C GLU A 24 2.42 17.41 19.44
N GLU A 25 2.56 17.36 18.12
CA GLU A 25 1.50 17.60 17.15
C GLU A 25 1.28 16.36 16.29
N ILE A 26 0.04 15.85 16.27
CA ILE A 26 -0.33 14.60 15.60
C ILE A 26 -1.40 14.89 14.55
N ASN A 27 -1.11 14.54 13.29
CA ASN A 27 -2.12 14.49 12.24
C ASN A 27 -2.89 13.16 12.29
N CYS A 28 -4.18 13.20 12.54
CA CYS A 28 -5.04 12.03 12.61
C CYS A 28 -5.62 11.61 11.24
N LEU A 29 -5.37 12.38 10.17
CA LEU A 29 -5.91 12.11 8.83
C LEU A 29 -5.53 10.74 8.28
N PHE A 30 -4.29 10.34 8.53
CA PHE A 30 -3.77 9.02 8.19
C PHE A 30 -3.46 8.21 9.45
N CYS A 31 -4.42 8.16 10.39
CA CYS A 31 -4.39 7.23 11.53
C CYS A 31 -4.20 5.77 11.12
N PHE A 32 -4.57 5.41 9.88
CA PHE A 32 -4.04 4.23 9.20
C PHE A 32 -3.07 4.69 8.11
N CYS A 33 -1.97 3.96 7.92
CA CYS A 33 -1.00 4.28 6.89
C CYS A 33 -1.51 3.84 5.51
N PRO A 34 -1.73 4.74 4.53
CA PRO A 34 -2.15 4.36 3.19
C PRO A 34 -1.09 3.52 2.45
N LEU A 35 0.16 3.58 2.90
CA LEU A 35 1.30 2.84 2.34
C LEU A 35 1.54 1.49 3.04
N TYR A 36 0.65 1.05 3.92
CA TYR A 36 0.84 -0.14 4.76
C TYR A 36 1.28 -1.38 3.97
N TRP A 37 0.63 -1.63 2.82
CA TRP A 37 0.85 -2.79 1.97
C TRP A 37 2.22 -2.85 1.30
N PHE A 38 2.96 -1.74 1.29
CA PHE A 38 4.25 -1.67 0.63
C PHE A 38 5.37 -2.02 1.62
N PRO A 39 6.22 -3.04 1.32
CA PRO A 39 7.34 -3.37 2.19
C PRO A 39 8.38 -2.25 2.21
N ASP A 40 8.54 -1.53 1.10
CA ASP A 40 9.44 -0.40 0.89
C ASP A 40 8.75 0.96 1.13
N CYS A 41 7.78 1.04 2.05
CA CYS A 41 6.99 2.27 2.28
C CYS A 41 7.76 3.44 2.90
N GLY A 42 9.06 3.28 3.20
CA GLY A 42 9.91 4.32 3.80
C GLY A 42 9.54 4.73 5.23
N GLY A 43 8.68 3.95 5.91
CA GLY A 43 8.30 4.16 7.31
C GLY A 43 9.00 3.17 8.24
N SER A 44 9.08 3.49 9.52
CA SER A 44 9.63 2.60 10.55
C SER A 44 8.58 1.58 10.98
N TYR A 45 8.85 0.29 10.82
CA TYR A 45 7.96 -0.78 11.28
C TYR A 45 8.77 -2.02 11.67
N THR A 46 8.16 -2.91 12.45
CA THR A 46 8.63 -4.27 12.69
C THR A 46 7.63 -5.27 12.10
N LEU A 47 8.04 -6.54 11.96
CA LEU A 47 7.13 -7.62 11.59
C LEU A 47 6.81 -8.44 12.84
N THR A 48 5.55 -8.79 13.02
CA THR A 48 5.13 -9.79 14.01
C THR A 48 5.58 -11.19 13.59
N GLU A 49 5.46 -12.17 14.49
CA GLU A 49 5.74 -13.58 14.19
C GLU A 49 4.90 -14.11 13.00
N ASP A 50 3.68 -13.61 12.84
CA ASP A 50 2.78 -13.95 11.73
C ASP A 50 3.02 -13.13 10.45
N GLY A 51 4.06 -12.29 10.40
CA GLY A 51 4.40 -11.46 9.24
C GLY A 51 3.53 -10.22 9.05
N VAL A 52 2.77 -9.82 10.07
CA VAL A 52 1.97 -8.58 10.05
C VAL A 52 2.89 -7.40 10.37
N LYS A 53 2.73 -6.26 9.67
CA LYS A 53 3.51 -5.05 9.97
C LYS A 53 2.98 -4.38 11.23
N ASP A 54 3.83 -4.25 12.25
CA ASP A 54 3.60 -3.39 13.39
C ASP A 54 4.22 -2.00 13.11
N CYS A 55 3.35 -1.05 12.81
CA CYS A 55 3.69 0.34 12.52
C CYS A 55 3.60 1.25 13.75
N SER A 56 3.43 0.71 14.96
CA SER A 56 3.43 1.50 16.21
C SER A 56 4.64 2.45 16.38
N PRO A 57 5.86 2.16 15.86
CA PRO A 57 6.96 3.12 15.90
C PRO A 57 6.95 4.16 14.77
N CYS A 58 6.07 4.05 13.77
CA CYS A 58 6.03 4.95 12.62
C CYS A 58 5.30 6.26 12.94
N ILE A 59 5.94 7.40 12.68
CA ILE A 59 5.29 8.73 12.79
C ILE A 59 5.08 9.43 11.44
N LYS A 60 5.52 8.82 10.33
CA LYS A 60 5.48 9.39 8.98
C LYS A 60 4.11 10.00 8.61
N PRO A 61 2.96 9.33 8.81
CA PRO A 61 1.65 9.94 8.51
C PRO A 61 1.23 11.07 9.46
N HIS A 62 1.89 11.20 10.60
CA HIS A 62 1.44 12.02 11.73
C HIS A 62 2.18 13.35 11.87
N VAL A 63 3.35 13.49 11.25
CA VAL A 63 4.18 14.69 11.31
C VAL A 63 3.73 15.75 10.29
N PRO A 64 4.03 17.05 10.53
CA PRO A 64 3.90 18.08 9.52
C PRO A 64 4.58 17.69 8.20
N GLY A 65 3.89 17.86 7.07
CA GLY A 65 4.37 17.43 5.74
C GLY A 65 4.03 15.99 5.37
N GLY A 66 3.72 15.12 6.33
CA GLY A 66 3.43 13.69 6.08
C GLY A 66 2.26 13.45 5.12
N TYR A 67 1.26 14.34 5.10
CA TYR A 67 0.15 14.28 4.15
C TYR A 67 0.63 14.33 2.70
N ASP A 68 1.55 15.26 2.40
CA ASP A 68 2.04 15.49 1.04
C ASP A 68 2.95 14.37 0.59
N GLU A 69 3.91 13.98 1.44
CA GLU A 69 4.82 12.88 1.14
C GLU A 69 4.08 11.58 0.82
N ILE A 70 3.01 11.28 1.56
CA ILE A 70 2.21 10.07 1.32
C ILE A 70 1.47 10.16 -0.01
N LEU A 71 0.87 11.29 -0.35
CA LEU A 71 0.17 11.45 -1.62
C LEU A 71 1.12 11.44 -2.82
N GLU A 72 2.30 12.04 -2.69
CA GLU A 72 3.36 11.97 -3.69
C GLU A 72 3.80 10.53 -3.93
N GLU A 73 4.04 9.76 -2.86
CA GLU A 73 4.42 8.36 -2.94
C GLU A 73 3.34 7.50 -3.61
N ILE A 74 2.06 7.68 -3.24
CA ILE A 74 0.94 6.99 -3.88
C ILE A 74 0.88 7.35 -5.37
N SER A 75 0.99 8.64 -5.71
CA SER A 75 0.96 9.12 -7.10
C SER A 75 2.11 8.53 -7.93
N ALA A 76 3.32 8.51 -7.38
CA ALA A 76 4.48 7.90 -8.01
C ALA A 76 4.26 6.40 -8.25
N ARG A 77 3.79 5.66 -7.25
CA ARG A 77 3.50 4.21 -7.38
C ARG A 77 2.40 3.91 -8.39
N ILE A 78 1.36 4.74 -8.49
CA ILE A 78 0.31 4.58 -9.50
C ILE A 78 0.89 4.79 -10.91
N LYS A 79 1.69 5.84 -11.10
CA LYS A 79 2.34 6.15 -12.40
C LYS A 79 3.35 5.08 -12.81
N ASN A 80 4.07 4.50 -11.85
CA ASN A 80 5.09 3.48 -12.12
C ASN A 80 4.47 2.07 -12.25
N GLY A 81 3.39 1.78 -11.51
CA GLY A 81 2.67 0.50 -11.58
C GLY A 81 1.78 0.33 -12.82
N SER A 82 1.41 1.42 -13.49
CA SER A 82 0.75 1.38 -14.80
C SER A 82 1.71 1.04 -15.95
N ALA A 83 3.03 1.20 -15.77
CA ALA A 83 4.02 0.74 -16.73
C ALA A 83 4.19 -0.80 -16.75
N SER A 84 3.86 -1.48 -15.64
CA SER A 84 4.00 -2.94 -15.52
C SER A 84 2.84 -3.74 -16.13
N LYS A 85 1.73 -3.10 -16.53
CA LYS A 85 0.57 -3.78 -17.14
C LYS A 85 0.65 -3.96 -18.66
N ALA A 86 1.71 -3.46 -19.32
CA ALA A 86 1.90 -3.62 -20.75
C ALA A 86 2.43 -5.01 -21.18
N SER A 87 2.77 -5.91 -20.24
CA SER A 87 3.42 -7.20 -20.54
C SER A 87 2.64 -8.46 -20.18
N ARG A 88 1.34 -8.39 -19.84
CA ARG A 88 0.52 -9.60 -19.68
C ARG A 88 0.12 -10.13 -21.06
N GLN A 89 1.01 -10.92 -21.64
CA GLN A 89 0.85 -11.65 -22.88
C GLN A 89 -0.45 -12.48 -22.87
N LYS A 90 -1.17 -12.35 -23.98
CA LYS A 90 -2.24 -13.21 -24.47
C LYS A 90 -1.74 -14.67 -24.44
N GLN A 91 -2.31 -15.52 -23.59
CA GLN A 91 -2.23 -16.97 -23.77
C GLN A 91 -3.44 -17.38 -24.61
N GLU A 92 -3.19 -17.79 -25.85
CA GLU A 92 -4.13 -18.56 -26.66
C GLU A 92 -4.17 -19.99 -26.11
N PRO A 93 -5.35 -20.65 -26.01
CA PRO A 93 -5.38 -22.06 -25.70
C PRO A 93 -4.92 -22.86 -26.93
N GLU A 94 -3.85 -23.63 -26.76
CA GLU A 94 -3.42 -24.62 -27.74
C GLU A 94 -4.43 -25.76 -27.78
N ALA A 95 -5.05 -25.96 -28.94
CA ALA A 95 -5.82 -27.17 -29.22
C ALA A 95 -4.81 -28.30 -29.47
N GLY A 96 -4.63 -29.17 -28.48
CA GLY A 96 -3.83 -30.37 -28.61
C GLY A 96 -4.50 -31.37 -29.54
N ASP A 97 -3.70 -31.87 -30.49
CA ASP A 97 -3.97 -33.03 -31.33
C ASP A 97 -4.24 -34.29 -30.48
N GLU A 98 -5.39 -34.93 -30.68
CA GLU A 98 -5.62 -36.32 -30.30
C GLU A 98 -5.61 -37.20 -31.56
N ASP A 99 -4.46 -37.83 -31.77
CA ASP A 99 -4.22 -39.20 -32.23
C ASP A 99 -5.20 -39.84 -33.26
N SER A 100 -4.70 -40.02 -34.49
CA SER A 100 -5.16 -41.04 -35.46
C SER A 100 -4.47 -42.37 -35.16
N PRO A 101 -4.73 -43.53 -35.83
CA PRO A 101 -5.80 -43.94 -36.75
C PRO A 101 -6.43 -45.31 -36.38
N SER A 102 -7.57 -45.68 -36.96
CA SER A 102 -7.84 -47.10 -37.19
C SER A 102 -8.75 -47.37 -38.40
N HIS A 103 -8.17 -48.14 -39.33
CA HIS A 103 -8.79 -49.10 -40.23
C HIS A 103 -9.44 -48.62 -41.54
N MET A 104 -8.68 -48.88 -42.62
CA MET A 104 -9.13 -49.34 -43.94
C MET A 104 -10.05 -50.58 -43.74
N GLU A 105 -11.05 -50.91 -44.56
CA GLU A 105 -11.04 -51.17 -46.01
C GLU A 105 -12.48 -51.13 -46.57
N ASP A 106 -12.59 -50.74 -47.86
CA ASP A 106 -13.28 -51.48 -48.93
C ASP A 106 -12.46 -51.28 -50.22
#